data_AF-R9LWS3-F1
#
_entry.id   AF-R9LWS3-F1
#
_cell.length_a   1.000
_cell.length_b   1.000
_cell.length_c   1.000
_cell.angle_alpha   90.00
_cell.angle_beta   90.00
_cell.angle_gamma   90.00
#
_symmetry.space_group_name_H-M   'P 1'
#
loop_
_entity.id
_entity.type
_entity.pdbx_description
1 polymer ?
#
loop_
_entity_poly.entity_id
_entity_poly.type
_entity_poly.pdbx_seq_one_letter_code
_entity_poly.pdbx_strand_id
1 'polypeptide(L)'
;MMAVRCLAENLNQFNFVPGVQTPEEYGKHMIRESGLFDYDEELDGFYGYRRYGEQRAQKEGGQFNECGYVAYQGTVLLEELLRDAPTEQWQGPQMGGLS
;
A
#
# COMPACT_ATOMS: atom_id res chain seq x y z
N MET A 1 -15.25 4.56 12.57
CA MET A 1 -15.07 4.91 11.15
C MET A 1 -14.00 5.98 10.88
N MET A 2 -13.24 6.46 11.87
CA MET A 2 -12.20 7.50 11.63
C MET A 2 -10.85 6.99 11.10
N ALA A 3 -10.45 5.74 11.38
CA ALA A 3 -9.23 5.14 10.79
C ALA A 3 -9.34 5.03 9.25
N VAL A 4 -10.52 4.66 8.75
CA VAL A 4 -10.82 4.63 7.31
C VAL A 4 -10.76 6.03 6.71
N ARG A 5 -11.28 7.04 7.41
CA ARG A 5 -11.17 8.44 6.98
C ARG A 5 -9.71 8.89 6.90
N CYS A 6 -8.91 8.61 7.92
CA CYS A 6 -7.49 8.96 7.95
C CYS A 6 -6.71 8.31 6.79
N LEU A 7 -6.96 7.03 6.49
CA LEU A 7 -6.40 6.37 5.31
C LEU A 7 -6.85 7.03 4.01
N ALA A 8 -8.14 7.36 3.89
CA ALA A 8 -8.70 8.02 2.72
C ALA A 8 -8.09 9.40 2.47
N GLU A 9 -7.87 10.17 3.53
CA GLU A 9 -7.24 11.50 3.49
C GLU A 9 -5.76 11.45 3.09
N ASN A 10 -5.10 10.29 3.28
CA ASN A 10 -3.67 10.09 3.02
C ASN A 10 -3.41 9.10 1.87
N LEU A 11 -4.39 8.84 0.99
CA LEU A 11 -4.25 7.90 -0.13
C LEU A 11 -3.11 8.24 -1.08
N ASN A 12 -2.78 9.52 -1.21
CA ASN A 12 -1.65 10.00 -2.01
C ASN A 12 -0.28 9.54 -1.48
N GLN A 13 -0.22 9.04 -0.24
CA GLN A 13 0.99 8.46 0.36
C GLN A 13 1.09 6.96 0.10
N PHE A 14 0.17 6.36 -0.65
CA PHE A 14 0.22 4.95 -1.02
C PHE A 14 0.54 4.81 -2.50
N ASN A 15 1.48 3.91 -2.80
CA ASN A 15 1.62 3.36 -4.13
C ASN A 15 0.71 2.14 -4.25
N PHE A 16 -0.06 2.08 -5.33
CA PHE A 16 -0.94 0.96 -5.63
C PHE A 16 -0.74 0.52 -7.07
N VAL A 17 -0.52 -0.78 -7.25
CA VAL A 17 -0.40 -1.43 -8.56
C VAL A 17 -1.53 -2.45 -8.69
N PRO A 18 -2.58 -2.17 -9.49
CA PRO A 18 -3.73 -3.05 -9.61
C PRO A 18 -3.38 -4.37 -10.28
N GLY A 19 -3.98 -5.47 -9.82
CA GLY A 19 -3.87 -6.78 -10.46
C GLY A 19 -2.55 -7.53 -10.27
N VAL A 20 -1.55 -6.91 -9.61
CA VAL A 20 -0.28 -7.55 -9.29
C VAL A 20 -0.37 -8.24 -7.92
N GLN A 21 -0.34 -9.57 -7.89
CA GLN A 21 -0.61 -10.36 -6.69
C GLN A 21 0.59 -11.17 -6.22
N THR A 22 1.64 -11.23 -7.02
CA THR A 22 2.86 -11.97 -6.70
C THR A 22 4.11 -11.12 -6.86
N PRO A 23 5.21 -11.45 -6.16
CA PRO A 23 6.47 -10.75 -6.34
C PRO A 23 7.02 -10.83 -7.78
N GLU A 24 6.74 -11.91 -8.51
CA GLU A 24 7.17 -12.03 -9.90
C GLU A 24 6.43 -11.05 -10.83
N GLU A 25 5.10 -10.95 -10.69
CA GLU A 25 4.30 -9.97 -11.41
C GLU A 25 4.74 -8.55 -11.06
N TYR A 26 5.05 -8.28 -9.79
CA TYR A 26 5.54 -6.96 -9.38
C TYR A 26 6.90 -6.65 -9.98
N GLY A 27 7.82 -7.63 -9.99
CA GLY A 27 9.10 -7.47 -10.66
C GLY A 27 8.94 -7.16 -12.15
N LYS A 28 8.02 -7.86 -12.84
CA LYS A 28 7.71 -7.59 -14.25
C LYS A 28 7.15 -6.19 -14.46
N HIS A 29 6.16 -5.79 -13.66
CA HIS A 29 5.60 -4.43 -13.70
C HIS A 29 6.70 -3.38 -13.46
N MET A 30 7.53 -3.57 -12.43
CA MET A 30 8.59 -2.63 -12.08
C MET A 30 9.67 -2.52 -13.15
N ILE A 31 9.98 -3.58 -13.88
CA ILE A 31 11.02 -3.55 -14.92
C ILE A 31 10.46 -3.07 -16.27
N ARG A 32 9.24 -3.48 -16.62
CA ARG A 32 8.65 -3.23 -17.95
C ARG A 32 7.78 -1.98 -18.02
N GLU A 33 7.00 -1.72 -16.98
CA GLU A 33 5.87 -0.77 -17.04
C GLU A 33 6.10 0.48 -16.19
N SER A 34 6.99 0.43 -15.20
CA SER A 34 7.25 1.57 -14.31
C SER A 34 7.98 2.74 -14.98
N GLY A 35 8.61 2.50 -16.13
CA GLY A 35 9.50 3.47 -16.79
C GLY A 35 10.81 3.75 -16.04
N LEU A 36 11.14 2.97 -15.00
CA LEU A 36 12.38 3.13 -14.22
C LEU A 36 13.61 2.52 -14.90
N PHE A 37 13.41 1.65 -15.89
CA PHE A 37 14.46 0.91 -16.57
C PHE A 37 14.27 0.97 -18.08
N ASP A 38 15.39 0.99 -18.80
CA ASP A 38 15.39 0.67 -20.22
C ASP A 38 15.19 -0.84 -20.36
N TYR A 39 13.93 -1.23 -20.62
CA TYR A 39 13.56 -2.62 -20.83
C TYR A 39 14.00 -3.09 -22.22
N ASP A 40 14.71 -4.20 -22.26
CA ASP A 40 15.08 -4.91 -23.49
C ASP A 40 14.37 -6.26 -23.53
N GLU A 41 13.54 -6.46 -24.56
CA GLU A 41 12.77 -7.69 -24.76
C GLU A 41 13.67 -8.90 -25.05
N GLU A 42 14.85 -8.70 -25.67
CA GLU A 42 15.80 -9.79 -25.92
C GLU A 42 16.40 -10.35 -24.62
N LEU A 43 16.39 -9.54 -23.55
CA LEU A 43 16.90 -9.92 -22.24
C LEU A 43 15.83 -10.46 -21.29
N ASP A 44 14.58 -10.65 -21.76
CA ASP A 44 13.45 -10.98 -20.90
C ASP A 44 13.69 -12.18 -19.97
N GLY A 45 14.28 -13.25 -20.51
CA GLY A 45 14.57 -14.48 -19.78
C GLY A 45 15.72 -14.39 -18.78
N PHE A 46 16.51 -13.32 -18.81
CA PHE A 46 17.65 -13.11 -17.90
C PHE A 46 17.28 -12.28 -16.67
N TYR A 47 16.16 -11.55 -16.71
CA TYR A 47 15.72 -10.76 -15.57
C TYR A 47 15.20 -11.65 -14.45
N GLY A 48 15.78 -11.48 -13.26
CA GLY A 48 15.33 -12.14 -12.03
C GLY A 48 14.07 -11.50 -11.45
N TYR A 49 12.97 -11.45 -12.21
CA TYR A 49 11.73 -10.74 -11.86
C TYR A 49 11.25 -11.02 -10.44
N ARG A 50 11.09 -12.30 -10.08
CA ARG A 50 10.65 -12.69 -8.73
C ARG A 50 11.56 -12.16 -7.64
N ARG A 51 12.88 -12.40 -7.77
CA ARG A 51 13.86 -11.99 -6.78
C ARG A 51 13.95 -10.47 -6.64
N TYR A 52 13.82 -9.75 -7.75
CA TYR A 52 13.80 -8.30 -7.75
C TYR A 52 12.53 -7.76 -7.09
N GLY A 53 11.36 -8.28 -7.45
CA GLY A 53 10.08 -7.89 -6.87
C GLY A 53 9.99 -8.21 -5.37
N GLU A 54 10.51 -9.35 -4.91
CA GLU A 54 10.61 -9.69 -3.48
C GLU A 54 11.44 -8.66 -2.70
N GLN A 55 12.65 -8.35 -3.18
CA GLN A 55 13.51 -7.35 -2.55
C GLN A 55 12.87 -5.98 -2.52
N ARG A 56 12.23 -5.58 -3.62
CA ARG A 56 11.57 -4.29 -3.72
C ARG A 56 10.39 -4.20 -2.76
N ALA A 57 9.51 -5.22 -2.76
CA ALA A 57 8.37 -5.27 -1.88
C ALA A 57 8.77 -5.26 -0.40
N GLN A 58 9.82 -6.01 -0.03
CA GLN A 58 10.37 -6.00 1.32
C GLN A 58 10.92 -4.63 1.72
N LYS A 59 11.66 -3.96 0.82
CA LYS A 59 12.22 -2.63 1.07
C LYS A 59 11.13 -1.58 1.24
N GLU A 60 10.05 -1.69 0.48
CA GLU A 60 8.92 -0.76 0.52
C GLU A 60 7.91 -1.09 1.63
N GLY A 61 8.06 -2.24 2.31
CA GLY A 61 7.10 -2.70 3.31
C GLY A 61 5.70 -2.95 2.73
N GLY A 62 5.60 -3.20 1.42
CA GLY A 62 4.32 -3.37 0.74
C GLY A 62 3.75 -4.78 0.86
N GLN A 63 2.47 -4.90 0.56
CA GLN A 63 1.71 -6.14 0.64
C GLN A 63 0.97 -6.45 -0.65
N PHE A 64 0.87 -7.73 -0.95
CA PHE A 64 0.06 -8.27 -2.03
C PHE A 64 -1.31 -8.69 -1.48
N ASN A 65 -2.38 -8.36 -2.21
CA ASN A 65 -3.73 -8.79 -1.91
C ASN A 65 -4.50 -9.10 -3.21
N GLU A 66 -5.77 -9.48 -3.08
CA GLU A 66 -6.63 -9.86 -4.21
C GLU A 66 -6.84 -8.73 -5.24
N CYS A 67 -6.69 -7.47 -4.83
CA CYS A 67 -6.84 -6.29 -5.68
C CYS A 67 -5.52 -5.85 -6.33
N GLY A 68 -4.38 -6.24 -5.78
CA GLY A 68 -3.06 -5.87 -6.29
C GLY A 68 -2.00 -5.69 -5.21
N TYR A 69 -0.95 -4.93 -5.55
CA TYR A 69 0.14 -4.60 -4.64
C TYR A 69 -0.06 -3.19 -4.08
N VAL A 70 0.12 -3.03 -2.77
CA VAL A 70 0.02 -1.74 -2.08
C VAL A 70 1.22 -1.52 -1.16
N ALA A 71 1.80 -0.33 -1.19
CA ALA A 71 2.87 0.07 -0.29
C ALA A 71 2.64 1.49 0.23
N TYR A 72 2.84 1.69 1.52
CA TYR A 72 2.79 3.01 2.13
C TYR A 72 4.17 3.70 2.02
N GLN A 73 4.19 4.93 1.51
CA GLN A 73 5.38 5.73 1.21
C GLN A 73 5.41 7.04 2.02
N GLY A 74 4.62 7.11 3.10
CA GLY A 74 4.56 8.29 3.94
C GLY A 74 5.84 8.50 4.77
N THR A 75 6.05 9.74 5.21
CA THR A 75 7.24 10.13 5.97
C THR A 75 7.20 9.74 7.45
N VAL A 76 6.00 9.48 7.97
CA VAL A 76 5.75 8.99 9.34
C VAL A 76 5.23 7.56 9.28
N LEU A 77 5.44 6.76 10.33
CA LEU A 77 4.96 5.38 10.38
C LEU A 77 3.44 5.31 10.25
N LEU A 78 2.93 4.27 9.59
CA LEU A 78 1.48 4.10 9.38
C LEU A 78 0.72 4.00 10.71
N GLU A 79 1.31 3.34 11.71
CA GLU A 79 0.73 3.20 13.04
C GLU A 79 0.64 4.55 13.78
N GLU A 80 1.60 5.44 13.53
CA GLU A 80 1.61 6.80 14.08
C GLU A 80 0.54 7.66 13.40
N LEU A 81 0.46 7.59 12.06
CA LEU A 81 -0.60 8.24 11.29
C LEU A 81 -2.01 7.82 11.78
N LEU A 82 -2.19 6.53 12.07
CA LEU A 82 -3.45 5.98 12.56
C LEU A 82 -3.74 6.29 14.03
N ARG A 83 -2.72 6.61 14.85
CA ARG A 83 -2.90 6.94 16.27
C ARG A 83 -3.49 8.34 16.46
N ASP A 84 -3.14 9.26 15.59
CA ASP A 84 -3.69 10.61 15.57
C ASP A 84 -5.10 10.67 14.97
N ALA A 85 -5.58 9.56 14.39
CA ALA A 85 -6.98 9.43 14.06
C ALA A 85 -7.80 9.45 15.37
N PRO A 86 -8.71 10.43 15.58
CA PRO A 86 -9.47 10.53 16.81
C PRO A 86 -10.13 9.20 17.15
N THR A 87 -9.84 8.66 18.33
CA THR A 87 -10.50 7.46 18.83
C THR A 87 -11.98 7.76 18.99
N GLU A 88 -12.83 7.05 18.24
CA GLU A 88 -14.27 7.16 18.40
C GLU A 88 -14.65 6.61 19.77
N GLN A 89 -14.78 7.49 20.76
CA GLN A 89 -15.69 7.22 21.87
C GLN A 89 -17.09 7.29 21.28
N TRP A 90 -17.67 6.14 20.97
CA TRP A 90 -19.11 6.01 20.78
C TRP A 90 -19.81 6.32 22.10
N GLN A 91 -19.94 7.61 22.42
CA GLN A 91 -20.92 8.08 23.38
C GLN A 91 -22.26 7.93 22.66
N GLY A 92 -22.91 6.77 22.84
CA GLY A 92 -24.31 6.61 22.44
C GLY A 92 -25.15 7.75 23.04
N PRO A 93 -26.32 8.09 22.46
CA PRO A 93 -27.13 9.19 22.94
C PRO A 93 -27.34 9.05 24.45
N GLN A 94 -26.73 9.94 25.23
CA GLN A 94 -27.02 10.04 26.65
C GLN A 94 -28.43 10.61 26.71
N MET A 95 -29.43 9.72 26.75
CA MET A 95 -30.82 10.09 26.95
C MET A 95 -30.89 10.73 28.32
N GLY A 96 -30.91 12.06 28.34
CA GLY A 96 -31.22 12.87 29.50
C GLY A 96 -32.61 12.50 29.99
N GLY A 97 -32.65 11.57 30.95
CA GLY A 97 -33.81 11.35 31.79
C GLY A 97 -33.87 12.46 32.82
N LEU A 98 -34.62 13.51 32.51
CA LEU A 98 -35.22 14.39 33.51
C LEU A 98 -36.21 13.55 34.32
N SER A 99 -35.91 13.28 35.60
CA SER A 99 -36.82 13.31 36.77
C SER A 99 -36.16 12.65 37.98
#